data_AF-A0A353PI45-F1
#
_entry.id   AF-A0A353PI45-F1
#
_cell.length_a   1.000
_cell.length_b   1.000
_cell.length_c   1.000
_cell.angle_alpha   90.00
_cell.angle_beta   90.00
_cell.angle_gamma   90.00
#
_symmetry.space_group_name_H-M   'P 1'
#
loop_
_entity.id
_entity.type
_entity.pdbx_description
1 polymer ?
#
loop_
_entity_poly.entity_id
_entity_poly.type
_entity_poly.pdbx_seq_one_letter_code
_entity_poly.pdbx_strand_id
1 'polypeptide(L)'
;MKKILLVVFAAFTLFIITACGGTPDEEVADLEKIGYQWEDPTAPIVTEKGSISYEILAPKNALADEYNDMQIMNTLHDMTNVDINWRNVSEASYLASKSLIMADKKNLPDAIYHAGFSEQEIILYSSRKQIIALDDYLEYMPNFSKILEDRPDIRELMKSADGKIYSLPRIEEMGLLAYPNLLFLNKEWVADLIQSGDIDFLDETDLVDGLSMDIADFEEVLRLFKNNDMNGNGNNDEL
;
A
#
# COMPACT_ATOMS: atom_id res chain seq x y z
N MET A 1 -60.74 -57.90 34.30
CA MET A 1 -60.75 -59.08 33.42
C MET A 1 -59.81 -58.82 32.25
N LYS A 2 -58.86 -59.74 32.02
CA LYS A 2 -57.93 -59.88 30.87
C LYS A 2 -56.94 -58.70 30.67
N LYS A 3 -55.65 -58.85 30.98
CA LYS A 3 -54.58 -59.52 30.19
C LYS A 3 -54.32 -58.78 28.86
N ILE A 4 -53.13 -58.53 28.32
CA ILE A 4 -51.70 -58.70 28.65
C ILE A 4 -50.96 -58.21 27.35
N LEU A 5 -49.66 -57.85 27.48
CA LEU A 5 -48.59 -57.89 26.46
C LEU A 5 -48.49 -56.90 25.28
N LEU A 6 -47.32 -56.21 25.28
CA LEU A 6 -46.31 -56.09 24.22
C LEU A 6 -46.75 -56.03 22.74
N VAL A 7 -46.33 -54.97 22.04
CA VAL A 7 -45.29 -55.06 21.00
C VAL A 7 -44.42 -53.80 21.06
N VAL A 8 -43.13 -54.01 21.35
CA VAL A 8 -42.04 -53.08 21.07
C VAL A 8 -41.87 -53.02 19.55
N PHE A 9 -41.96 -51.85 18.93
CA PHE A 9 -41.30 -51.62 17.66
C PHE A 9 -40.66 -50.24 17.66
N ALA A 10 -39.33 -50.27 17.57
CA ALA A 10 -38.46 -49.12 17.53
C ALA A 10 -38.70 -48.31 16.24
N ALA A 11 -38.82 -46.99 16.40
CA ALA A 11 -38.51 -46.02 15.36
C ALA A 11 -37.89 -44.80 16.03
N PHE A 12 -36.69 -45.01 16.58
CA PHE A 12 -35.77 -43.93 16.92
C PHE A 12 -35.16 -43.48 15.59
N THR A 13 -35.87 -42.63 14.84
CA THR A 13 -35.34 -42.10 13.59
C THR A 13 -34.35 -40.99 13.93
N LEU A 14 -33.10 -41.43 13.97
CA LEU A 14 -31.85 -40.70 14.03
C LEU A 14 -31.91 -39.40 13.21
N PHE A 15 -31.69 -38.27 13.88
CA PHE A 15 -31.11 -37.08 13.24
C PHE A 15 -29.71 -37.46 12.76
N ILE A 16 -29.59 -37.83 11.50
CA ILE A 16 -28.27 -37.97 10.86
C ILE A 16 -27.86 -36.57 10.43
N ILE A 17 -27.01 -35.98 11.26
CA ILE A 17 -26.19 -34.83 10.89
C ILE A 17 -25.17 -35.35 9.88
N THR A 18 -25.44 -35.20 8.58
CA THR A 18 -24.40 -35.29 7.56
C THR A 18 -23.61 -34.00 7.56
N ALA A 19 -22.67 -33.92 8.51
CA ALA A 19 -21.47 -33.12 8.35
C ALA A 19 -20.52 -33.90 7.44
N CYS A 20 -20.58 -33.62 6.14
CA CYS A 20 -19.53 -33.98 5.19
C CYS A 20 -19.02 -32.69 4.55
N GLY A 21 -17.72 -32.46 4.73
CA GLY A 21 -17.04 -31.24 4.33
C GLY A 21 -17.05 -31.04 2.82
N GLY A 22 -17.83 -30.05 2.39
CA GLY A 22 -17.42 -29.12 1.35
C GLY A 22 -17.19 -27.79 2.04
N THR A 23 -16.10 -27.11 1.72
CA THR A 23 -16.03 -25.65 1.88
C THR A 23 -17.32 -25.08 1.28
N PRO A 24 -18.04 -24.15 1.94
CA PRO A 24 -19.10 -23.43 1.24
C PRO A 24 -18.45 -22.80 0.02
N ASP A 25 -18.90 -23.16 -1.18
CA ASP A 25 -18.60 -22.36 -2.36
C ASP A 25 -19.14 -20.97 -2.02
N GLU A 26 -18.24 -19.99 -1.89
CA GLU A 26 -18.65 -18.60 -1.83
C GLU A 26 -19.45 -18.31 -3.10
N GLU A 27 -20.73 -18.01 -2.92
CA GLU A 27 -21.61 -17.61 -4.00
C GLU A 27 -21.06 -16.29 -4.56
N VAL A 28 -20.31 -16.37 -5.67
CA VAL A 28 -19.87 -15.17 -6.39
C VAL A 28 -21.12 -14.37 -6.70
N ALA A 29 -21.18 -13.14 -6.20
CA ALA A 29 -22.33 -12.27 -6.39
C ALA A 29 -22.62 -12.15 -7.90
N ASP A 30 -23.85 -12.48 -8.29
CA ASP A 30 -24.32 -12.28 -9.66
C ASP A 30 -24.23 -10.79 -10.00
N LEU A 31 -23.32 -10.44 -10.92
CA LEU A 31 -22.98 -9.06 -11.29
C LEU A 31 -24.21 -8.27 -11.73
N GLU A 32 -25.17 -8.91 -12.41
CA GLU A 32 -26.40 -8.26 -12.84
C GLU A 32 -27.31 -7.96 -11.63
N LYS A 33 -27.38 -8.89 -10.67
CA LYS A 33 -28.18 -8.76 -9.46
C LYS A 33 -27.68 -7.68 -8.51
N ILE A 34 -26.37 -7.45 -8.47
CA ILE A 34 -25.77 -6.37 -7.65
C ILE A 34 -25.69 -5.03 -8.40
N GLY A 35 -26.17 -4.99 -9.65
CA GLY A 35 -26.12 -3.79 -10.48
C GLY A 35 -24.69 -3.31 -10.74
N TYR A 36 -23.77 -4.25 -10.97
CA TYR A 36 -22.38 -3.93 -11.28
C TYR A 36 -22.29 -3.08 -12.55
N GLN A 37 -21.55 -1.98 -12.47
CA GLN A 37 -21.29 -1.10 -13.61
C GLN A 37 -19.87 -0.52 -13.53
N TRP A 38 -19.26 -0.29 -14.69
CA TRP A 38 -17.91 0.27 -14.82
C TRP A 38 -17.82 1.36 -15.89
N GLU A 39 -18.88 1.55 -16.68
CA GLU A 39 -18.93 2.45 -17.83
C GLU A 39 -19.00 3.93 -17.43
N ASP A 40 -19.63 4.24 -16.29
CA ASP A 40 -19.68 5.59 -15.71
C ASP A 40 -18.81 5.64 -14.43
N PRO A 41 -17.57 6.16 -14.51
CA PRO A 41 -16.67 6.27 -13.35
C PRO A 41 -17.14 7.26 -12.27
N THR A 42 -18.19 8.04 -12.54
CA THR A 42 -18.76 9.00 -11.57
C THR A 42 -19.92 8.42 -10.78
N ALA A 43 -20.45 7.26 -11.20
CA ALA A 43 -21.49 6.53 -10.51
C ALA A 43 -20.90 5.42 -9.62
N PRO A 44 -21.65 4.95 -8.59
CA PRO A 44 -21.23 3.80 -7.78
C PRO A 44 -21.00 2.55 -8.61
N ILE A 45 -20.05 1.70 -8.19
CA ILE A 45 -19.67 0.46 -8.88
C ILE A 45 -20.76 -0.60 -8.74
N VAL A 46 -21.49 -0.61 -7.63
CA VAL A 46 -22.66 -1.46 -7.39
C VAL A 46 -23.84 -0.64 -6.87
N THR A 47 -25.06 -1.11 -7.13
CA THR A 47 -26.27 -0.31 -6.83
C THR A 47 -26.65 -0.33 -5.36
N GLU A 48 -26.38 -1.42 -4.63
CA GLU A 48 -26.81 -1.62 -3.25
C GLU A 48 -25.59 -1.75 -2.33
N LYS A 49 -25.51 -0.91 -1.29
CA LYS A 49 -24.44 -1.03 -0.28
C LYS A 49 -24.51 -2.37 0.44
N GLY A 50 -23.37 -3.00 0.68
CA GLY A 50 -23.31 -4.33 1.28
C GLY A 50 -23.72 -5.48 0.36
N SER A 51 -23.98 -5.22 -0.93
CA SER A 51 -24.21 -6.29 -1.90
C SER A 51 -22.93 -7.06 -2.25
N ILE A 52 -21.77 -6.46 -1.99
CA ILE A 52 -20.46 -7.06 -2.20
C ILE A 52 -19.47 -6.57 -1.13
N SER A 53 -18.61 -7.46 -0.68
CA SER A 53 -17.58 -7.19 0.32
C SER A 53 -16.28 -7.90 -0.05
N TYR A 54 -15.15 -7.24 0.20
CA TYR A 54 -13.81 -7.80 0.01
C TYR A 54 -12.96 -7.69 1.28
N GLU A 55 -12.06 -8.64 1.51
CA GLU A 55 -11.00 -8.54 2.51
C GLU A 55 -9.68 -8.15 1.85
N ILE A 56 -9.19 -6.94 2.17
CA ILE A 56 -7.93 -6.42 1.61
C ILE A 56 -6.89 -6.32 2.72
N LEU A 57 -5.74 -6.97 2.50
CA LEU A 57 -4.58 -6.83 3.39
C LEU A 57 -3.85 -5.52 3.09
N ALA A 58 -3.55 -4.73 4.11
CA ALA A 58 -2.87 -3.45 3.98
C ALA A 58 -1.75 -3.27 5.02
N PRO A 59 -0.47 -3.44 4.65
CA PRO A 59 0.65 -2.90 5.42
C PRO A 59 0.50 -1.39 5.64
N LYS A 60 0.72 -0.96 6.89
CA LYS A 60 0.73 0.47 7.26
C LYS A 60 1.84 0.80 8.25
N ASN A 61 2.18 2.09 8.29
CA ASN A 61 2.92 2.66 9.40
C ASN A 61 2.16 2.39 10.72
N ALA A 62 2.87 1.91 11.74
CA ALA A 62 2.26 1.56 13.02
C ALA A 62 1.58 2.74 13.74
N LEU A 63 2.00 3.98 13.45
CA LEU A 63 1.44 5.21 14.02
C LEU A 63 0.27 5.78 13.21
N ALA A 64 0.02 5.28 12.00
CA ALA A 64 -1.13 5.69 11.21
C ALA A 64 -2.41 5.04 11.74
N ASP A 65 -3.55 5.70 11.54
CA ASP A 65 -4.87 5.17 11.88
C ASP A 65 -5.16 3.84 11.17
N GLU A 66 -6.17 3.11 11.65
CA GLU A 66 -6.68 1.93 10.95
C GLU A 66 -7.43 2.35 9.68
N TYR A 67 -7.26 1.61 8.58
CA TYR A 67 -7.85 1.99 7.29
C TYR A 67 -9.38 1.97 7.33
N ASN A 68 -9.96 1.08 8.15
CA ASN A 68 -11.41 1.01 8.37
C ASN A 68 -11.98 2.28 9.01
N ASP A 69 -11.16 3.09 9.70
CA ASP A 69 -11.60 4.30 10.40
C ASP A 69 -11.22 5.58 9.62
N MET A 70 -10.44 5.46 8.54
CA MET A 70 -9.98 6.62 7.78
C MET A 70 -11.10 7.26 6.96
N GLN A 71 -11.25 8.58 7.08
CA GLN A 71 -12.26 9.35 6.33
C GLN A 71 -12.17 9.15 4.81
N ILE A 72 -10.95 9.03 4.26
CA ILE A 72 -10.77 8.80 2.82
C ILE A 72 -11.35 7.44 2.38
N MET A 73 -11.21 6.40 3.20
CA MET A 73 -11.76 5.07 2.90
C MET A 73 -13.28 5.06 3.04
N ASN A 74 -13.82 5.74 4.04
CA ASN A 74 -15.27 5.94 4.18
C ASN A 74 -15.86 6.74 2.99
N THR A 75 -15.13 7.73 2.48
CA THR A 75 -15.54 8.48 1.28
C THR A 75 -15.55 7.58 0.05
N LEU A 76 -14.53 6.74 -0.12
CA LEU A 76 -14.49 5.76 -1.23
C LEU A 76 -15.62 4.73 -1.14
N HIS A 77 -15.96 4.27 0.08
CA HIS A 77 -17.12 3.41 0.32
C HIS A 77 -18.41 4.08 -0.17
N ASP A 78 -18.65 5.34 0.25
CA ASP A 78 -19.84 6.09 -0.15
C ASP A 78 -19.92 6.35 -1.66
N MET A 79 -18.77 6.52 -2.33
CA MET A 79 -18.71 6.75 -3.76
C MET A 79 -18.93 5.46 -4.58
N THR A 80 -18.48 4.31 -4.09
CA THR A 80 -18.44 3.05 -4.86
C THR A 80 -19.52 2.05 -4.47
N ASN A 81 -20.08 2.16 -3.26
CA ASN A 81 -20.93 1.17 -2.58
C ASN A 81 -20.26 -0.21 -2.36
N VAL A 82 -18.94 -0.31 -2.53
CA VAL A 82 -18.19 -1.56 -2.33
C VAL A 82 -17.68 -1.63 -0.90
N ASP A 83 -18.08 -2.66 -0.15
CA ASP A 83 -17.60 -2.87 1.21
C ASP A 83 -16.17 -3.43 1.17
N ILE A 84 -15.26 -2.83 1.95
CA ILE A 84 -13.89 -3.32 2.09
C ILE A 84 -13.60 -3.49 3.58
N ASN A 85 -13.29 -4.73 3.98
CA ASN A 85 -12.71 -5.04 5.27
C ASN A 85 -11.19 -4.94 5.17
N TRP A 86 -10.63 -3.87 5.72
CA TRP A 86 -9.18 -3.66 5.71
C TRP A 86 -8.53 -4.47 6.83
N ARG A 87 -7.78 -5.51 6.45
CA ARG A 87 -6.92 -6.24 7.37
C ARG A 87 -5.58 -5.51 7.49
N ASN A 88 -5.47 -4.66 8.49
CA ASN A 88 -4.25 -3.89 8.72
C ASN A 88 -3.17 -4.70 9.43
N VAL A 89 -1.93 -4.54 8.96
CA VAL A 89 -0.72 -5.10 9.58
C VAL A 89 0.37 -4.05 9.59
N SER A 90 1.26 -4.06 10.58
CA SER A 90 2.43 -3.17 10.53
C SER A 90 3.32 -3.57 9.35
N GLU A 91 3.97 -2.60 8.70
CA GLU A 91 4.94 -2.85 7.62
C GLU A 91 6.01 -3.88 8.01
N ALA A 92 6.56 -3.77 9.22
CA ALA A 92 7.56 -4.71 9.73
C ALA A 92 7.02 -6.14 9.84
N SER A 93 5.80 -6.31 10.39
CA SER A 93 5.14 -7.61 10.48
C SER A 93 4.81 -8.18 9.10
N TYR A 94 4.36 -7.32 8.18
CA TYR A 94 4.07 -7.71 6.82
C TYR A 94 5.34 -8.21 6.11
N LEU A 95 6.44 -7.45 6.13
CA LEU A 95 7.69 -7.86 5.50
C LEU A 95 8.21 -9.20 6.04
N ALA A 96 8.06 -9.45 7.35
CA ALA A 96 8.47 -10.71 7.97
C ALA A 96 7.56 -11.91 7.61
N SER A 97 6.30 -11.67 7.24
CA SER A 97 5.29 -12.73 7.05
C SER A 97 4.72 -12.82 5.63
N LYS A 98 5.09 -11.91 4.72
CA LYS A 98 4.56 -11.80 3.35
C LYS A 98 4.62 -13.11 2.57
N SER A 99 5.76 -13.81 2.66
CA SER A 99 5.94 -15.10 1.99
C SER A 99 5.06 -16.21 2.57
N LEU A 100 4.77 -16.18 3.87
CA LEU A 100 3.86 -17.12 4.55
C LEU A 100 2.40 -16.84 4.19
N ILE A 101 2.01 -15.56 4.16
CA ILE A 101 0.68 -15.13 3.70
C ILE A 101 0.44 -15.66 2.29
N MET A 102 1.39 -15.42 1.39
CA MET A 102 1.29 -15.90 0.01
C MET A 102 1.40 -17.44 -0.10
N ALA A 103 1.95 -18.14 0.88
CA ALA A 103 1.98 -19.61 0.89
C ALA A 103 0.63 -20.23 1.30
N ASP A 104 -0.17 -19.52 2.10
CA ASP A 104 -1.48 -19.97 2.55
C ASP A 104 -2.58 -19.73 1.51
N LYS A 105 -2.61 -20.61 0.50
CA LYS A 105 -3.58 -20.55 -0.61
C LYS A 105 -5.04 -20.60 -0.19
N LYS A 106 -5.35 -21.04 1.03
CA LYS A 106 -6.74 -21.18 1.50
C LYS A 106 -7.27 -19.89 2.11
N ASN A 107 -6.38 -19.02 2.55
CA ASN A 107 -6.70 -17.79 3.28
C ASN A 107 -5.98 -16.57 2.68
N LEU A 108 -5.83 -16.56 1.34
CA LEU A 108 -5.33 -15.37 0.66
C LEU A 108 -6.36 -14.24 0.78
N PRO A 109 -5.93 -13.00 1.01
CA PRO A 109 -6.82 -11.85 0.88
C PRO A 109 -7.22 -11.67 -0.60
N ASP A 110 -8.34 -11.00 -0.85
CA ASP A 110 -8.80 -10.71 -2.21
C ASP A 110 -7.82 -9.82 -2.98
N ALA A 111 -7.19 -8.89 -2.24
CA ALA A 111 -6.11 -8.06 -2.73
C ALA A 111 -5.14 -7.69 -1.61
N ILE A 112 -3.96 -7.21 -2.00
CA ILE A 112 -2.99 -6.61 -1.09
C ILE A 112 -2.75 -5.18 -1.54
N TYR A 113 -3.21 -4.22 -0.74
CA TYR A 113 -2.95 -2.80 -0.95
C TYR A 113 -1.56 -2.46 -0.42
N HIS A 114 -0.80 -1.62 -1.12
CA HIS A 114 0.61 -1.34 -0.79
C HIS A 114 1.49 -2.62 -0.67
N ALA A 115 1.24 -3.62 -1.53
CA ALA A 115 1.89 -4.93 -1.44
C ALA A 115 3.44 -4.91 -1.47
N GLY A 116 4.05 -3.92 -2.14
CA GLY A 116 5.51 -3.80 -2.22
C GLY A 116 6.18 -5.08 -2.70
N PHE A 117 5.59 -5.78 -3.67
CA PHE A 117 6.21 -6.95 -4.28
C PHE A 117 7.38 -6.53 -5.15
N SER A 118 8.49 -7.27 -5.04
CA SER A 118 9.58 -7.14 -6.00
C SER A 118 9.19 -7.78 -7.34
N GLU A 119 9.94 -7.47 -8.39
CA GLU A 119 9.76 -8.10 -9.71
C GLU A 119 9.84 -9.64 -9.63
N GLN A 120 10.75 -10.17 -8.81
CA GLN A 120 10.89 -11.62 -8.61
C GLN A 120 9.68 -12.22 -7.92
N GLU A 121 9.06 -11.50 -6.97
CA GLU A 121 7.85 -11.94 -6.29
C GLU A 121 6.65 -11.92 -7.24
N ILE A 122 6.54 -10.89 -8.09
CA ILE A 122 5.51 -10.84 -9.14
C ILE A 122 5.63 -12.07 -10.05
N ILE A 123 6.83 -12.37 -10.57
CA ILE A 123 7.08 -13.56 -11.42
C ILE A 123 6.74 -14.86 -10.67
N LEU A 124 7.11 -14.96 -9.39
CA LEU A 124 6.87 -16.15 -8.58
C LEU A 124 5.37 -16.39 -8.36
N TYR A 125 4.62 -15.35 -8.01
CA TYR A 125 3.20 -15.47 -7.67
C TYR A 125 2.31 -15.55 -8.92
N SER A 126 2.69 -14.89 -10.02
CA SER A 126 1.97 -15.01 -11.30
C SER A 126 2.11 -16.42 -11.89
N SER A 127 3.32 -17.00 -11.90
CA SER A 127 3.54 -18.37 -12.39
C SER A 127 2.78 -19.43 -11.58
N ARG A 128 2.47 -19.13 -10.31
CA ARG A 128 1.66 -19.96 -9.41
C ARG A 128 0.16 -19.66 -9.47
N LYS A 129 -0.26 -18.71 -10.30
CA LYS A 129 -1.64 -18.20 -10.43
C LYS A 129 -2.23 -17.71 -9.09
N GLN A 130 -1.39 -17.09 -8.27
CA GLN A 130 -1.80 -16.49 -6.98
C GLN A 130 -2.14 -15.00 -7.12
N ILE A 131 -1.69 -14.37 -8.20
CA ILE A 131 -2.08 -13.04 -8.63
C ILE A 131 -2.55 -13.13 -10.09
N ILE A 132 -3.51 -12.29 -10.46
CA ILE A 132 -4.13 -12.28 -11.78
C ILE A 132 -3.45 -11.27 -12.71
N ALA A 133 -3.48 -11.52 -14.01
CA ALA A 133 -3.08 -10.54 -15.01
C ALA A 133 -4.18 -9.46 -15.09
N LEU A 134 -3.85 -8.24 -14.66
CA LEU A 134 -4.76 -7.10 -14.64
C LEU A 134 -5.01 -6.54 -16.04
N ASP A 135 -4.07 -6.74 -16.98
CA ASP A 135 -4.24 -6.28 -18.36
C ASP A 135 -5.40 -6.98 -19.09
N ASP A 136 -5.83 -8.16 -18.60
CA ASP A 136 -7.02 -8.87 -19.09
C ASP A 136 -8.34 -8.17 -18.69
N TYR A 137 -8.29 -7.20 -17.75
CA TYR A 137 -9.46 -6.51 -17.20
C TYR A 137 -9.46 -4.99 -17.46
N LEU A 138 -8.58 -4.49 -18.33
CA LEU A 138 -8.46 -3.05 -18.62
C LEU A 138 -9.74 -2.42 -19.15
N GLU A 139 -10.58 -3.20 -19.84
CA GLU A 139 -11.92 -2.75 -20.25
C GLU A 139 -12.69 -2.19 -19.06
N TYR A 140 -12.70 -2.91 -17.93
CA TYR A 140 -13.38 -2.52 -16.69
C TYR A 140 -12.66 -1.43 -15.88
N MET A 141 -11.53 -0.90 -16.36
CA MET A 141 -10.67 0.05 -15.64
C MET A 141 -10.40 1.31 -16.47
N PRO A 142 -11.43 2.06 -16.92
CA PRO A 142 -11.27 3.14 -17.89
C PRO A 142 -10.27 4.22 -17.46
N ASN A 143 -10.21 4.55 -16.16
CA ASN A 143 -9.24 5.51 -15.63
C ASN A 143 -7.79 5.01 -15.74
N PHE A 144 -7.55 3.74 -15.41
CA PHE A 144 -6.22 3.15 -15.47
C PHE A 144 -5.79 2.91 -16.92
N SER A 145 -6.71 2.45 -17.77
CA SER A 145 -6.50 2.31 -19.21
C SER A 145 -6.06 3.63 -19.84
N LYS A 146 -6.74 4.73 -19.49
CA LYS A 146 -6.36 6.06 -19.94
C LYS A 146 -4.93 6.45 -19.51
N ILE A 147 -4.54 6.15 -18.27
CA ILE A 147 -3.16 6.41 -17.79
C ILE A 147 -2.15 5.63 -18.63
N LEU A 148 -2.40 4.34 -18.90
CA LEU A 148 -1.49 3.50 -19.70
C LEU A 148 -1.40 3.94 -21.17
N GLU A 149 -2.48 4.49 -21.73
CA GLU A 149 -2.51 5.09 -23.08
C GLU A 149 -1.69 6.38 -23.14
N ASP A 150 -1.91 7.27 -22.15
CA ASP A 150 -1.22 8.57 -22.07
C ASP A 150 0.27 8.41 -21.67
N ARG A 151 0.61 7.32 -20.96
CA ARG A 151 1.96 7.00 -20.44
C ARG A 151 2.44 5.62 -20.93
N PRO A 152 2.78 5.46 -22.23
CA PRO A 152 3.25 4.19 -22.77
C PRO A 152 4.57 3.71 -22.12
N ASP A 153 5.36 4.63 -21.56
CA ASP A 153 6.57 4.32 -20.80
C ASP A 153 6.25 3.62 -19.47
N ILE A 154 5.21 4.05 -18.76
CA ILE A 154 4.71 3.36 -17.57
C ILE A 154 4.15 1.99 -17.95
N ARG A 155 3.35 1.93 -19.03
CA ARG A 155 2.81 0.67 -19.52
C ARG A 155 3.89 -0.36 -19.81
N GLU A 156 5.00 0.05 -20.42
CA GLU A 156 6.11 -0.85 -20.73
C GLU A 156 6.86 -1.29 -19.47
N LEU A 157 7.12 -0.37 -18.53
CA LEU A 157 7.80 -0.67 -17.26
C LEU A 157 7.02 -1.70 -16.42
N MET A 158 5.71 -1.71 -16.53
CA MET A 158 4.84 -2.61 -15.76
C MET A 158 4.77 -4.04 -16.29
N LYS A 159 5.22 -4.29 -17.52
CA LYS A 159 5.12 -5.62 -18.14
C LYS A 159 6.12 -6.58 -17.52
N SER A 160 5.62 -7.76 -17.15
CA SER A 160 6.45 -8.92 -16.87
C SER A 160 7.00 -9.54 -18.17
N ALA A 161 7.91 -10.50 -18.04
CA ALA A 161 8.57 -11.15 -19.19
C ALA A 161 7.60 -11.87 -20.17
N ASP A 162 6.40 -12.23 -19.72
CA ASP A 162 5.32 -12.79 -20.52
C ASP A 162 4.43 -11.73 -21.20
N GLY A 163 4.75 -10.44 -21.03
CA GLY A 163 4.04 -9.29 -21.57
C GLY A 163 2.81 -8.85 -20.77
N LYS A 164 2.52 -9.51 -19.64
CA LYS A 164 1.35 -9.23 -18.78
C LYS A 164 1.64 -8.23 -17.68
N ILE A 165 0.58 -7.58 -17.18
CA ILE A 165 0.65 -6.62 -16.06
C ILE A 165 -0.05 -7.25 -14.86
N TYR A 166 0.67 -7.44 -13.75
CA TYR A 166 0.18 -8.18 -12.56
C TYR A 166 -0.03 -7.32 -11.31
N SER A 167 0.16 -6.01 -11.40
CA SER A 167 0.01 -5.08 -10.28
C SER A 167 -0.46 -3.72 -10.76
N LEU A 168 -1.04 -2.91 -9.86
CA LEU A 168 -1.29 -1.49 -10.10
C LEU A 168 -0.08 -0.67 -9.63
N PRO A 169 0.35 0.35 -10.38
CA PRO A 169 1.55 1.11 -10.03
C PRO A 169 1.22 2.21 -9.02
N ARG A 170 2.23 2.65 -8.26
CA ARG A 170 2.23 3.98 -7.65
C ARG A 170 3.01 4.91 -8.57
N ILE A 171 2.35 5.95 -9.08
CA ILE A 171 2.93 6.92 -10.02
C ILE A 171 2.97 8.28 -9.32
N GLU A 172 4.12 8.94 -9.38
CA GLU A 172 4.33 10.27 -8.79
C GLU A 172 5.03 11.17 -9.81
N GLU A 173 4.36 12.25 -10.21
CA GLU A 173 4.84 13.22 -11.20
C GLU A 173 5.11 14.58 -10.55
N MET A 174 6.12 14.64 -9.68
CA MET A 174 6.47 15.89 -8.99
C MET A 174 7.47 16.76 -9.76
N GLY A 175 7.95 16.32 -10.92
CA GLY A 175 9.01 17.01 -11.67
C GLY A 175 10.37 17.02 -10.96
N LEU A 176 10.52 16.22 -9.91
CA LEU A 176 11.75 16.04 -9.15
C LEU A 176 12.52 14.82 -9.69
N LEU A 177 13.85 14.85 -9.58
CA LEU A 177 14.67 13.67 -9.85
C LEU A 177 14.31 12.55 -8.86
N ALA A 178 14.47 11.29 -9.28
CA ALA A 178 14.37 10.16 -8.36
C ALA A 178 15.39 10.35 -7.24
N TYR A 179 14.91 10.59 -6.01
CA TYR A 179 15.70 10.93 -4.82
C TYR A 179 16.36 12.33 -4.88
N PRO A 180 15.59 13.41 -4.69
CA PRO A 180 16.17 14.74 -4.53
C PRO A 180 16.88 14.79 -3.17
N ASN A 181 18.19 14.50 -3.16
CA ASN A 181 19.03 14.68 -1.99
C ASN A 181 19.34 16.17 -1.83
N LEU A 182 18.41 16.89 -1.22
CA LEU A 182 18.58 18.30 -0.90
C LEU A 182 19.45 18.43 0.35
N LEU A 183 20.57 19.13 0.21
CA LEU A 183 21.41 19.49 1.35
C LEU A 183 20.91 20.81 1.94
N PHE A 184 20.79 20.85 3.27
CA PHE A 184 20.45 22.04 4.02
C PHE A 184 21.60 22.40 4.95
N LEU A 185 21.82 23.69 5.15
CA LEU A 185 22.84 24.24 6.03
C LEU A 185 22.23 25.35 6.87
N ASN A 186 22.62 25.46 8.14
CA ASN A 186 22.16 26.56 8.98
C ASN A 186 22.81 27.86 8.53
N LYS A 187 22.04 28.69 7.83
CA LYS A 187 22.51 29.96 7.26
C LYS A 187 23.04 30.94 8.30
N GLU A 188 22.43 31.00 9.48
CA GLU A 188 22.85 31.93 10.55
C GLU A 188 24.24 31.55 11.06
N TRP A 189 24.48 30.27 11.29
CA TRP A 189 25.78 29.79 11.76
C TRP A 189 26.90 30.00 10.74
N VAL A 190 26.62 29.83 9.44
CA VAL A 190 27.63 30.16 8.42
C VAL A 190 27.92 31.65 8.40
N ALA A 191 26.90 32.50 8.53
CA ALA A 191 27.09 33.95 8.61
C ALA A 191 27.95 34.34 9.83
N ASP A 192 27.76 33.70 10.97
CA ASP A 192 28.59 33.92 12.16
C ASP A 192 30.06 33.57 11.91
N LEU A 193 30.34 32.44 11.23
CA LEU A 193 31.71 32.05 10.85
C LEU A 193 32.35 33.02 9.85
N ILE A 194 31.57 33.62 8.95
CA ILE A 194 32.04 34.66 8.02
C ILE A 194 32.36 35.95 8.79
N GLN A 195 31.47 36.37 9.69
CA GLN A 195 31.64 37.60 10.48
C GLN A 195 32.79 37.50 11.49
N SER A 196 33.02 36.33 12.07
CA SER A 196 34.16 36.06 12.96
C SER A 196 35.48 35.97 12.20
N GLY A 197 35.43 35.70 10.89
CA GLY A 197 36.59 35.45 10.05
C GLY A 197 37.17 34.04 10.21
N ASP A 198 36.37 33.09 10.72
CA ASP A 198 36.76 31.68 10.82
C ASP A 198 36.80 31.00 9.44
N ILE A 199 36.05 31.53 8.47
CA ILE A 199 36.11 31.15 7.05
C ILE A 199 36.24 32.38 6.15
N ASP A 200 36.89 32.22 4.99
CA ASP A 200 37.13 33.30 4.01
C ASP A 200 36.76 32.91 2.56
N PHE A 201 36.24 31.70 2.36
CA PHE A 201 35.83 31.17 1.05
C PHE A 201 34.35 31.42 0.72
N LEU A 202 33.60 32.07 1.62
CA LEU A 202 32.22 32.52 1.43
C LEU A 202 32.01 33.92 1.98
N ASP A 203 31.10 34.64 1.33
CA ASP A 203 30.58 35.92 1.77
C ASP A 203 29.09 35.78 2.14
N GLU A 204 28.54 36.70 2.94
CA GLU A 204 27.09 36.67 3.29
C GLU A 204 26.17 36.71 2.04
N THR A 205 26.66 37.27 0.93
CA THR A 205 25.93 37.32 -0.34
C THR A 205 25.81 35.96 -1.03
N ASP A 206 26.69 35.01 -0.71
CA ASP A 206 26.66 33.65 -1.24
C ASP A 206 25.62 32.76 -0.54
N LEU A 207 25.15 33.17 0.64
CA LEU A 207 24.19 32.43 1.46
C LEU A 207 22.76 32.49 0.89
N VAL A 208 22.57 31.99 -0.33
CA VAL A 208 21.30 31.93 -1.06
C VAL A 208 21.02 30.49 -1.51
N ASP A 209 19.77 30.22 -1.89
CA ASP A 209 19.40 28.92 -2.47
C ASP A 209 20.25 28.63 -3.71
N GLY A 210 20.80 27.41 -3.79
CA GLY A 210 21.74 27.04 -4.84
C GLY A 210 23.21 27.38 -4.55
N LEU A 211 23.55 27.70 -3.28
CA LEU A 211 24.93 27.82 -2.81
C LEU A 211 25.77 26.64 -3.32
N SER A 212 26.81 26.96 -4.07
CA SER A 212 27.81 26.00 -4.54
C SER A 212 29.03 26.08 -3.63
N MET A 213 29.46 24.94 -3.11
CA MET A 213 30.57 24.84 -2.17
C MET A 213 31.38 23.58 -2.47
N ASP A 214 32.70 23.66 -2.36
CA ASP A 214 33.56 22.49 -2.49
C ASP A 214 33.41 21.58 -1.27
N ILE A 215 33.66 20.28 -1.45
CA ILE A 215 33.52 19.29 -0.36
C ILE A 215 34.43 19.63 0.82
N ALA A 216 35.63 20.16 0.56
CA ALA A 216 36.58 20.54 1.60
C ALA A 216 36.07 21.71 2.45
N ASP A 217 35.49 22.71 1.80
CA ASP A 217 34.88 23.88 2.45
C ASP A 217 33.67 23.45 3.29
N PHE A 218 32.84 22.55 2.75
CA PHE A 218 31.71 21.99 3.49
C PHE A 218 32.16 21.17 4.70
N GLU A 219 33.22 20.37 4.57
CA GLU A 219 33.82 19.65 5.70
C GLU A 219 34.31 20.63 6.79
N GLU A 220 34.94 21.73 6.39
CA GLU A 220 35.44 22.73 7.33
C GLU A 220 34.29 23.44 8.06
N VAL A 221 33.22 23.83 7.36
CA VAL A 221 32.02 24.38 8.00
C VAL A 221 31.45 23.41 9.04
N LEU A 222 31.31 22.11 8.70
CA LEU A 222 30.81 21.11 9.65
C LEU A 222 31.76 20.90 10.83
N ARG A 223 33.08 20.98 10.61
CA ARG A 223 34.09 20.88 11.66
C ARG A 223 33.99 22.08 12.62
N LEU A 224 33.78 23.28 12.09
CA LEU A 224 33.59 24.50 12.87
C LEU A 224 32.27 24.44 13.65
N PHE A 225 31.17 23.99 13.03
CA PHE A 225 29.91 23.77 13.74
C PHE A 225 30.06 22.84 14.93
N LYS A 226 30.83 21.76 14.78
CA LYS A 226 31.09 20.82 15.86
C LYS A 226 31.97 21.38 16.99
N ASN A 227 32.90 22.28 16.66
CA ASN A 227 33.96 22.71 17.58
C ASN A 227 33.69 24.09 18.20
N ASN A 228 32.70 24.82 17.70
CA ASN A 228 32.27 26.12 18.18
C ASN A 228 30.85 26.02 18.73
N ASP A 229 30.56 26.81 19.76
CA ASP A 229 29.22 26.95 20.36
C ASP A 229 28.36 27.84 19.44
N MET A 230 27.94 27.28 18.30
CA MET A 230 27.18 28.04 17.29
C MET A 230 25.79 28.42 17.78
N ASN A 231 25.25 27.72 18.79
CA ASN A 231 23.95 28.04 19.37
C ASN A 231 24.03 28.92 20.65
N GLY A 232 25.24 29.19 21.17
CA GLY A 232 25.49 30.07 22.30
C GLY A 232 25.07 29.51 23.67
N ASN A 233 24.91 28.19 23.81
CA ASN A 233 24.49 27.55 25.06
C ASN A 233 25.64 27.22 26.03
N GLY A 234 26.88 27.49 25.63
CA GLY A 234 28.09 27.22 26.40
C GLY A 234 28.62 25.79 26.27
N ASN A 235 28.07 24.97 25.36
CA ASN A 235 28.53 23.63 25.03
C ASN A 235 28.60 23.48 23.50
N ASN A 236 29.48 22.60 23.03
CA ASN A 236 29.58 22.27 21.62
C ASN A 236 28.74 21.00 21.33
N ASP A 237 27.44 21.18 21.10
CA ASP A 237 26.44 20.11 20.92
C ASP A 237 25.66 20.20 19.59
N GLU A 238 26.17 20.98 18.65
CA GLU A 238 25.55 21.29 17.35
C GLU A 238 25.47 20.11 16.36
N LEU A 239 26.28 19.06 16.54
CA LEU A 239 26.40 17.88 15.64
C LEU A 239 26.66 16.56 16.37
#